data_AF-A0A259TK68-F1
#
_entry.id   AF-A0A259TK68-F1
#
_cell.length_a   1.000
_cell.length_b   1.000
_cell.length_c   1.000
_cell.angle_alpha   90.00
_cell.angle_beta   90.00
_cell.angle_gamma   90.00
#
_symmetry.space_group_name_H-M   'P 1'
#
loop_
_entity.id
_entity.type
_entity.pdbx_description
1 polymer ?
#
loop_
_entity_poly.entity_id
_entity_poly.type
_entity_poly.pdbx_seq_one_letter_code
_entity_poly.pdbx_strand_id
1 'polypeptide(L)' 'MLIDCFERDVGTELEEMLHDDKYVTSKLKKHLGTKVFKEYDALSEDVWRDAWMDFGLKMWKKQNT' A
#
# COMPACT_ATOMS: atom_id res chain seq x y z
N MET A 1 -7.34 0.03 -3.11
CA MET A 1 -5.93 -0.11 -3.53
C MET A 1 -5.06 0.81 -2.68
N LEU A 2 -3.94 0.29 -2.14
CA LEU A 2 -3.01 0.87 -1.14
C LEU A 2 -3.65 1.69 -0.01
N ILE A 3 -4.33 2.80 -0.31
CA ILE A 3 -5.12 3.61 0.62
C ILE A 3 -6.10 2.76 1.42
N ASP A 4 -6.99 2.03 0.76
CA ASP A 4 -8.00 1.21 1.49
C ASP A 4 -7.36 0.13 2.40
N CYS A 5 -6.11 -0.24 2.11
CA CYS A 5 -5.38 -1.28 2.83
C CYS A 5 -4.49 -0.72 3.97
N PHE A 6 -3.90 0.46 3.76
CA PHE A 6 -2.81 1.00 4.59
C PHE A 6 -3.08 2.40 5.15
N GLU A 7 -4.16 3.09 4.75
CA GLU A 7 -4.49 4.43 5.26
C GLU A 7 -4.57 4.47 6.79
N ARG A 8 -5.06 3.39 7.41
CA ARG A 8 -5.17 3.27 8.87
C ARG A 8 -3.84 3.00 9.59
N ASP A 9 -2.81 2.63 8.84
CA ASP A 9 -1.48 2.36 9.39
C ASP A 9 -0.65 3.64 9.46
N VAL A 10 -0.93 4.61 8.58
CA VAL A 10 -0.23 5.89 8.54
C VAL A 10 -0.59 6.75 9.76
N GLY A 11 0.42 7.35 10.37
CA GLY A 11 0.30 8.08 11.64
C GLY A 11 0.27 7.15 12.87
N THR A 12 0.53 5.86 12.70
CA THR A 12 0.64 4.88 13.79
C THR A 12 2.01 4.20 13.78
N GLU A 13 2.31 3.40 14.80
CA GLU A 13 3.52 2.57 14.83
C GLU A 13 3.65 1.60 13.66
N LEU A 14 2.52 1.25 13.01
CA LEU A 14 2.50 0.37 11.84
C LEU A 14 2.99 1.06 10.55
N GLU A 15 3.15 2.38 10.55
CA GLU A 15 3.67 3.12 9.39
C GLU A 15 5.09 2.65 9.04
N GLU A 16 5.94 2.38 10.03
CA GLU A 16 7.28 1.84 9.80
C GLU A 16 7.24 0.48 9.08
N MET A 17 6.20 -0.31 9.32
CA MET A 17 6.01 -1.60 8.65
C MET A 17 5.65 -1.47 7.17
N LEU A 18 5.20 -0.29 6.70
CA LEU A 18 4.93 -0.05 5.27
C LEU A 18 6.21 -0.08 4.43
N HIS A 19 7.39 0.04 5.06
CA HIS A 19 8.69 -0.14 4.42
C HIS A 19 9.13 -1.62 4.35
N ASP A 20 8.41 -2.55 4.99
CA ASP A 20 8.68 -3.98 4.93
C ASP A 20 7.82 -4.64 3.85
N ASP A 21 8.48 -5.09 2.78
CA ASP A 21 7.86 -5.79 1.66
C ASP A 21 7.03 -7.01 2.10
N LYS A 22 7.49 -7.76 3.12
CA LYS A 22 6.75 -8.93 3.62
C LYS A 22 5.46 -8.52 4.29
N TYR A 23 5.47 -7.41 5.04
CA TYR A 23 4.26 -6.89 5.67
C TYR A 23 3.26 -6.40 4.62
N VAL A 24 3.73 -5.59 3.68
CA VAL A 24 2.92 -5.07 2.56
C VAL A 24 2.29 -6.21 1.79
N THR A 25 3.10 -7.17 1.34
CA THR A 25 2.65 -8.34 0.57
C THR A 25 1.64 -9.17 1.34
N SER A 26 1.91 -9.48 2.61
CA SER A 26 1.02 -10.27 3.46
C SER A 26 -0.33 -9.58 3.70
N LYS A 27 -0.31 -8.28 4.03
CA LYS A 27 -1.51 -7.51 4.33
C LYS A 27 -2.33 -7.25 3.07
N LEU A 28 -1.70 -6.89 1.96
CA LEU A 28 -2.37 -6.66 0.70
C LEU A 28 -2.97 -7.94 0.13
N LYS A 29 -2.27 -9.08 0.24
CA LYS A 29 -2.80 -10.40 -0.13
C LYS A 29 -4.01 -10.81 0.70
N LYS A 30 -4.01 -10.50 2.01
CA LYS A 30 -5.18 -10.74 2.88
C LYS A 30 -6.36 -9.84 2.51
N HIS A 31 -6.09 -8.59 2.14
CA HIS A 31 -7.13 -7.61 1.78
C HIS A 31 -7.76 -7.90 0.41
N LEU A 32 -6.96 -8.16 -0.61
CA LEU A 32 -7.42 -8.40 -1.99
C LEU A 32 -7.81 -9.86 -2.25
N GLY A 33 -7.26 -10.80 -1.47
CA GLY A 33 -7.34 -12.23 -1.75
C GLY A 33 -6.29 -12.70 -2.76
N THR A 34 -5.94 -13.99 -2.70
CA THR A 34 -4.82 -14.57 -3.46
C THR A 34 -4.92 -14.40 -4.97
N LYS A 35 -6.13 -14.47 -5.54
CA LYS A 35 -6.33 -14.36 -7.00
C LYS A 35 -6.01 -12.95 -7.49
N VAL A 36 -6.63 -11.96 -6.87
CA VAL A 36 -6.45 -10.54 -7.21
C VAL A 36 -5.02 -10.11 -6.89
N PHE A 37 -4.45 -10.56 -5.77
CA PHE A 37 -3.06 -10.26 -5.44
C PHE A 37 -2.08 -10.73 -6.53
N LYS A 38 -2.27 -11.91 -7.13
CA LYS A 38 -1.42 -12.38 -8.23
C LYS A 38 -1.48 -11.49 -9.47
N GLU A 39 -2.64 -10.90 -9.76
CA GLU A 39 -2.79 -9.95 -10.87
C GLU A 39 -2.01 -8.66 -10.59
N TYR A 40 -1.92 -8.23 -9.33
CA TYR A 40 -1.13 -7.07 -8.90
C TYR A 40 0.37 -7.35 -8.83
N ASP A 41 0.74 -8.52 -8.31
CA ASP A 41 2.12 -8.98 -8.20
C ASP A 41 2.77 -9.17 -9.58
N ALA A 42 1.94 -9.42 -10.61
CA ALA A 42 2.38 -9.48 -12.00
C ALA A 42 2.54 -8.10 -12.68
N LEU A 43 2.18 -7.00 -12.01
CA LEU A 43 2.37 -5.64 -12.56
C LEU A 43 3.84 -5.23 -12.49
N SER A 44 4.25 -4.34 -13.40
CA SER A 44 5.64 -3.86 -13.43
C SER A 44 5.97 -2.98 -12.23
N GLU A 45 7.26 -2.90 -11.91
CA GLU A 45 7.78 -2.03 -10.85
C GLU A 45 7.36 -0.56 -11.04
N ASP A 46 7.24 -0.08 -12.28
CA ASP A 46 6.77 1.27 -12.57
C ASP A 46 5.34 1.51 -12.08
N VAL A 47 4.44 0.52 -12.29
CA VAL A 47 3.05 0.61 -11.82
C VAL A 47 3.00 0.62 -10.30
N TRP A 48 3.84 -0.18 -9.65
CA TRP A 48 3.97 -0.18 -8.19
C TRP A 48 4.52 1.13 -7.65
N ARG A 49 5.55 1.69 -8.28
CA ARG A 49 6.12 2.99 -7.91
C ARG A 49 5.08 4.09 -8.02
N ASP A 50 4.32 4.13 -9.11
CA ASP A 50 3.28 5.13 -9.33
C ASP A 50 2.15 4.99 -8.30
N ALA A 51 1.74 3.76 -7.97
CA ALA A 51 0.74 3.50 -6.95
C ALA A 51 1.20 3.97 -5.56
N TRP A 52 2.45 3.70 -5.18
CA TRP A 52 3.02 4.16 -3.92
C TRP A 52 3.18 5.69 -3.87
N MET A 53 3.53 6.32 -4.98
CA MET A 53 3.61 7.77 -5.08
C MET A 53 2.24 8.42 -4.91
N ASP A 54 1.20 7.90 -5.57
CA ASP A 54 -0.18 8.37 -5.42
C ASP A 54 -0.70 8.17 -3.99
N PHE A 55 -0.39 7.03 -3.36
CA PHE A 55 -0.68 6.77 -1.95
C PHE A 55 -0.04 7.83 -1.05
N GLY A 56 1.28 8.03 -1.17
CA GLY A 56 2.00 9.03 -0.36
C GLY A 56 1.45 10.45 -0.54
N LEU A 57 1.16 10.86 -1.78
CA LEU A 57 0.60 12.18 -2.07
C LEU A 57 -0.77 12.38 -1.41
N LYS A 58 -1.64 11.37 -1.47
CA LYS A 58 -2.97 11.44 -0.87
C LYS A 58 -2.91 11.44 0.66
N MET A 59 -2.01 10.65 1.25
CA MET A 59 -1.78 10.66 2.70
C MET A 59 -1.24 12.00 3.18
N TRP A 60 -0.27 12.58 2.48
CA TRP A 60 0.27 13.90 2.79
C TRP A 60 -0.80 14.99 2.73
N LYS A 61 -1.62 15.01 1.66
CA LYS A 61 -2.75 15.95 1.56
C LYS A 61 -3.72 15.83 2.73
N LYS A 62 -4.04 14.60 3.15
CA LYS A 62 -4.97 14.33 4.25
C LYS A 62 -4.44 14.81 5.61
N GLN A 63 -3.13 14.75 5.85
CA GLN A 63 -2.52 15.23 7.10
C GLN A 63 -2.39 16.76 7.16
N ASN A 64 -2.42 17.44 6.02
CA ASN A 64 -2.22 18.90 5.90
C ASN A 64 -3.52 19.67 5.55
N THR A 65 -4.68 19.03 5.66
CA THR A 65 -6.03 19.63 5.46
C THR A 65 -6.83 19.51 6.74
#